data_AF-A0A951MIS8-F1
#
_entry.id   AF-A0A951MIS8-F1
#
_cell.length_a   1.000
_cell.length_b   1.000
_cell.length_c   1.000
_cell.angle_alpha   90.00
_cell.angle_beta   90.00
_cell.angle_gamma   90.00
#
_symmetry.space_group_name_H-M   'P 1'
#
loop_
_entity.id
_entity.type
_entity.pdbx_description
1 polymer ?
#
loop_
_entity_poly.entity_id
_entity_poly.type
_entity_poly.pdbx_seq_one_letter_code
_entity_poly.pdbx_strand_id
1 'polypeptide(L)'
;MIYILFLFFVNRAAFLQIEKRYDVHIANNRSYYHLSLYLAWLVAALSFYVVPYFYQSLEFLLIVQLPWNQWVFQDPFSNYLYCLIFFPILIYLGYYIYFNRRKQSLLLQKEKVISGNVSAQFESLKNQLDPHFLFNSLNVLSALIEENPNQAQEFTQSLSKIYRYILDQKNKDLISIEEEVDFARTYMVLLQMRFEDSVTFDFPTEIKNKEARVLPLALQLLLENVIKHNKTSSLHPIHIAIVEEQDYLIIENNLQKKQVYDNRKGIGLQNIADRYALLTSRQVIIDESEEKFTVKLPILIKKNYTMELINENDELLFIKAKKRVEAIKKFYSHLTSYLAVNTFLMVINLYTEPAFLWFLFPLFGWGIGILSHGMRAYNYSLFLGSNWEDKKLQEILEEEKRRSTKWD
;
A
#
# COMPACT_ATOMS: atom_id res chain seq x y z
N MET A 1 -29.09 20.88 -28.69
CA MET A 1 -28.45 21.05 -27.37
C MET A 1 -29.19 20.33 -26.24
N ILE A 2 -30.51 20.49 -26.11
CA ILE A 2 -31.31 19.88 -25.02
C ILE A 2 -31.27 18.34 -25.02
N TYR A 3 -31.34 17.69 -26.19
CA TYR A 3 -31.30 16.23 -26.26
C TYR A 3 -29.94 15.62 -25.86
N ILE A 4 -28.83 16.35 -26.00
CA ILE A 4 -27.49 15.90 -25.61
C ILE A 4 -27.38 15.85 -24.08
N LEU A 5 -27.93 16.84 -23.38
CA LEU A 5 -28.02 16.84 -21.92
C LEU A 5 -28.92 15.70 -21.43
N PHE A 6 -30.05 15.48 -22.11
CA PHE A 6 -30.94 14.35 -21.82
C PHE A 6 -30.23 13.00 -21.97
N LEU A 7 -29.50 12.79 -23.07
CA LEU A 7 -28.66 11.61 -23.30
C LEU A 7 -27.64 11.40 -22.18
N PHE A 8 -26.97 12.47 -21.75
CA PHE A 8 -26.01 12.39 -20.64
C PHE A 8 -26.67 11.92 -19.33
N PHE A 9 -27.82 12.48 -18.96
CA PHE A 9 -28.52 12.10 -17.73
C PHE A 9 -29.05 10.66 -17.77
N VAL A 10 -29.63 10.23 -18.90
CA VAL A 10 -30.12 8.85 -19.07
C VAL A 10 -28.96 7.84 -18.97
N ASN A 11 -27.85 8.10 -19.67
CA ASN A 11 -26.68 7.24 -19.61
C ASN A 11 -26.06 7.20 -18.21
N ARG A 12 -26.01 8.34 -17.52
CA ARG A 12 -25.52 8.43 -16.14
C ARG A 12 -26.42 7.68 -15.16
N ALA A 13 -27.74 7.80 -15.28
CA ALA A 13 -28.69 7.10 -14.42
C ALA A 13 -28.58 5.58 -14.60
N ALA A 14 -28.55 5.12 -15.86
CA ALA A 14 -28.36 3.71 -16.17
C ALA A 14 -27.02 3.18 -15.63
N PHE A 15 -25.95 3.95 -15.77
CA PHE A 15 -24.65 3.60 -15.21
C PHE A 15 -24.69 3.42 -13.69
N LEU A 16 -25.24 4.39 -12.95
CA LEU A 16 -25.34 4.29 -11.48
C LEU A 16 -26.17 3.08 -11.05
N GLN A 17 -27.17 2.69 -11.85
CA GLN A 17 -27.99 1.51 -11.58
C GLN A 17 -27.22 0.20 -11.83
N ILE A 18 -26.46 0.13 -12.93
CA ILE A 18 -25.58 -1.00 -13.25
C ILE A 18 -24.49 -1.13 -12.18
N GLU A 19 -23.86 -0.01 -11.82
CA GLU A 19 -22.86 0.05 -10.77
C GLU A 19 -23.43 -0.46 -9.45
N LYS A 20 -24.54 0.10 -8.97
CA LYS A 20 -25.18 -0.33 -7.71
C LYS A 20 -25.56 -1.82 -7.70
N ARG A 21 -26.00 -2.36 -8.84
CA ARG A 21 -26.43 -3.76 -8.96
C ARG A 21 -25.25 -4.73 -8.98
N TYR A 22 -24.11 -4.33 -9.53
CA TYR A 22 -22.95 -5.20 -9.70
C TYR A 22 -21.76 -4.85 -8.80
N ASP A 23 -21.79 -3.78 -8.00
CA ASP A 23 -20.65 -3.28 -7.20
C ASP A 23 -20.02 -4.38 -6.34
N VAL A 24 -20.85 -5.12 -5.60
CA VAL A 24 -20.43 -6.22 -4.71
C VAL A 24 -19.81 -7.39 -5.50
N HIS A 25 -20.32 -7.67 -6.70
CA HIS A 25 -19.84 -8.77 -7.53
C HIS A 25 -18.60 -8.41 -8.35
N ILE A 26 -18.46 -7.13 -8.73
CA ILE A 26 -17.30 -6.63 -9.46
C ILE A 26 -16.05 -6.67 -8.56
N ALA A 27 -16.20 -6.43 -7.27
CA ALA A 27 -15.10 -6.54 -6.30
C ALA A 27 -14.51 -7.97 -6.25
N ASN A 28 -15.33 -9.00 -6.45
CA ASN A 28 -14.93 -10.40 -6.31
C ASN A 28 -14.69 -11.14 -7.63
N ASN A 29 -15.24 -10.69 -8.76
CA ASN A 29 -15.18 -11.46 -10.00
C ASN A 29 -15.07 -10.57 -11.25
N ARG A 30 -13.97 -10.79 -11.99
CA ARG A 30 -13.60 -10.07 -13.21
C ARG A 30 -14.63 -10.19 -14.34
N SER A 31 -15.44 -11.26 -14.34
CA SER A 31 -16.51 -11.44 -15.33
C SER A 31 -17.63 -10.39 -15.18
N TYR A 32 -18.03 -10.07 -13.94
CA TYR A 32 -19.06 -9.06 -13.68
C TYR A 32 -18.58 -7.64 -14.01
N TYR A 33 -17.28 -7.39 -13.95
CA TYR A 33 -16.66 -6.15 -14.43
C TYR A 33 -16.81 -5.98 -15.94
N HIS A 34 -16.49 -7.02 -16.71
CA HIS A 34 -16.63 -6.96 -18.16
C HIS A 34 -18.11 -6.92 -18.58
N LEU A 35 -18.98 -7.61 -17.84
CA LEU A 35 -20.43 -7.56 -18.05
C LEU A 35 -21.02 -6.17 -17.79
N SER A 36 -20.62 -5.49 -16.71
CA SER A 36 -21.10 -4.14 -16.40
C SER A 36 -20.65 -3.11 -17.44
N LEU A 37 -19.40 -3.23 -17.92
CA LEU A 37 -18.90 -2.40 -19.03
C LEU A 37 -19.65 -2.67 -20.34
N TYR A 38 -19.94 -3.93 -20.65
CA TYR A 38 -20.70 -4.31 -21.84
C TYR A 38 -22.14 -3.79 -21.80
N LEU A 39 -22.82 -3.94 -20.65
CA LEU A 39 -24.17 -3.41 -20.46
C LEU A 39 -24.20 -1.89 -20.57
N ALA A 40 -23.22 -1.20 -19.98
CA ALA A 40 -23.12 0.26 -20.08
C ALA A 40 -22.86 0.73 -21.52
N TRP A 41 -22.02 -0.01 -22.27
CA TRP A 41 -21.81 0.23 -23.69
C TRP A 41 -23.08 0.01 -24.51
N LEU A 42 -23.83 -1.06 -24.23
CA LEU A 42 -25.06 -1.40 -24.93
C LEU A 42 -26.16 -0.37 -24.69
N VAL A 43 -26.33 0.09 -23.45
CA VAL A 43 -27.25 1.18 -23.11
C VAL A 43 -26.84 2.49 -23.79
N ALA A 44 -25.54 2.79 -23.82
CA ALA A 44 -25.03 3.94 -24.56
C ALA A 44 -25.36 3.81 -26.05
N ALA A 45 -24.98 2.73 -26.72
CA ALA A 45 -25.26 2.49 -28.13
C ALA A 45 -26.75 2.62 -28.46
N LEU A 46 -27.63 2.02 -27.66
CA LEU A 46 -29.08 2.12 -27.82
C LEU A 46 -29.58 3.56 -27.64
N SER A 47 -29.16 4.26 -26.59
CA SER A 47 -29.59 5.64 -26.34
C SER A 47 -29.14 6.59 -27.45
N PHE A 48 -27.90 6.46 -27.92
CA PHE A 48 -27.34 7.26 -29.02
C PHE A 48 -27.96 6.96 -30.38
N TYR A 49 -28.67 5.85 -30.52
CA TYR A 49 -29.47 5.53 -31.70
C TYR A 49 -30.92 6.01 -31.56
N VAL A 50 -31.60 5.59 -30.49
CA VAL A 50 -33.04 5.77 -30.31
C VAL A 50 -33.40 7.24 -30.08
N VAL A 51 -32.63 7.97 -29.26
CA VAL A 51 -32.97 9.34 -28.89
C VAL A 51 -32.84 10.31 -30.07
N PRO A 52 -31.74 10.31 -30.86
CA PRO A 52 -31.64 11.16 -32.04
C PRO A 52 -32.65 10.78 -33.12
N TYR A 53 -32.87 9.49 -33.35
CA TYR A 53 -33.86 8.99 -34.32
C TYR A 53 -35.27 9.47 -33.97
N PHE A 54 -35.67 9.30 -32.70
CA PHE A 54 -36.97 9.77 -32.22
C PHE A 54 -37.10 11.29 -32.33
N TYR A 55 -36.10 12.05 -31.89
CA TYR A 55 -36.11 13.50 -31.96
C TYR A 55 -36.29 14.02 -33.40
N GLN A 56 -35.54 13.47 -34.36
CA GLN A 56 -35.63 13.88 -35.75
C GLN A 56 -36.96 13.46 -36.41
N SER A 57 -37.47 12.27 -36.08
CA SER A 57 -38.80 11.85 -36.54
C SER A 57 -39.91 12.79 -36.07
N LEU A 58 -39.80 13.30 -34.84
CA LEU A 58 -40.74 14.26 -34.26
C LEU A 58 -40.61 15.64 -34.93
N GLU A 59 -39.38 16.11 -35.16
CA GLU A 59 -39.11 17.36 -35.88
C GLU A 59 -39.68 17.32 -37.30
N PHE A 60 -39.47 16.22 -38.03
CA PHE A 60 -39.98 16.06 -39.40
C PHE A 60 -41.53 16.04 -39.44
N LEU A 61 -42.17 15.37 -38.48
CA LEU A 61 -43.63 15.32 -38.38
C LEU A 61 -44.23 16.69 -38.03
N LEU A 62 -43.65 17.38 -37.04
CA LEU A 62 -44.24 18.60 -36.47
C LEU A 62 -43.88 19.87 -37.24
N ILE A 63 -42.68 19.94 -37.80
CA ILE A 63 -42.15 21.15 -38.45
C ILE A 63 -42.23 21.03 -39.97
N VAL A 64 -41.79 19.90 -40.53
CA VAL A 64 -41.75 19.70 -41.99
C VAL A 64 -43.11 19.26 -42.55
N GLN A 65 -44.02 18.77 -41.70
CA GLN A 65 -45.40 18.34 -42.03
C GLN A 65 -45.47 17.25 -43.12
N LEU A 66 -44.42 16.45 -43.25
CA LEU A 66 -44.36 15.34 -44.19
C LEU A 66 -44.55 14.00 -43.45
N PRO A 67 -45.10 12.96 -44.14
CA PRO A 67 -45.31 11.66 -43.52
C PRO A 67 -43.97 10.96 -43.23
N TRP A 68 -43.92 10.23 -42.11
CA TRP A 68 -42.71 9.60 -41.57
C TRP A 68 -41.99 8.68 -42.56
N ASN A 69 -42.72 8.08 -43.50
CA ASN A 69 -42.17 7.20 -44.51
C ASN A 69 -41.24 7.93 -45.49
N GLN A 70 -41.46 9.22 -45.76
CA GLN A 70 -40.59 10.00 -46.65
C GLN A 70 -39.27 10.40 -45.99
N TRP A 71 -39.27 10.62 -44.67
CA TRP A 71 -38.06 10.91 -43.89
C TRP A 71 -37.06 9.76 -43.91
N VAL A 72 -37.55 8.52 -43.72
CA VAL A 72 -36.72 7.31 -43.69
C VAL A 72 -35.93 7.10 -44.98
N PHE A 73 -36.42 7.58 -46.13
CA PHE A 73 -35.74 7.47 -47.42
C PHE A 73 -34.85 8.67 -47.75
N GLN A 74 -35.04 9.82 -47.09
CA GLN A 74 -34.29 11.05 -47.35
C GLN A 74 -33.08 11.22 -46.43
N ASP A 75 -33.11 10.69 -45.20
CA ASP A 75 -31.98 10.79 -44.27
C ASP A 75 -31.01 9.61 -44.44
N PRO A 76 -29.75 9.84 -44.84
CA PRO A 76 -28.80 8.75 -45.01
C PRO A 76 -28.41 8.17 -43.65
N PHE A 77 -28.77 6.90 -43.44
CA PHE A 77 -28.44 6.07 -42.28
C PHE A 77 -26.95 6.17 -41.85
N SER A 78 -26.06 6.50 -42.79
CA SER A 78 -24.64 6.74 -42.54
C SER A 78 -24.34 7.78 -41.46
N ASN A 79 -25.21 8.77 -41.27
CA ASN A 79 -25.01 9.81 -40.24
C ASN A 79 -25.13 9.25 -38.81
N TYR A 80 -25.91 8.18 -38.63
CA TYR A 80 -26.09 7.52 -37.33
C TYR A 80 -25.02 6.48 -37.02
N LEU A 81 -24.35 5.95 -38.06
CA LEU A 81 -23.26 4.97 -37.90
C LEU A 81 -22.08 5.57 -37.11
N TYR A 82 -21.73 6.83 -37.38
CA TYR A 82 -20.68 7.52 -36.62
C TYR A 82 -21.03 7.65 -35.14
N CYS A 83 -22.28 7.98 -34.82
CA CYS A 83 -22.75 8.08 -33.43
C CYS A 83 -22.80 6.72 -32.72
N LEU A 84 -23.19 5.66 -33.43
CA LEU A 84 -23.23 4.28 -32.94
C LEU A 84 -21.84 3.72 -32.58
N ILE A 85 -20.80 4.17 -33.27
CA ILE A 85 -19.44 3.66 -33.06
C ILE A 85 -18.68 4.57 -32.09
N PHE A 86 -18.69 5.89 -32.32
CA PHE A 86 -17.75 6.79 -31.65
C PHE A 86 -18.13 7.07 -30.18
N PHE A 87 -19.40 7.39 -29.89
CA PHE A 87 -19.83 7.75 -28.54
C PHE A 87 -19.79 6.58 -27.55
N PRO A 88 -20.23 5.36 -27.91
CA PRO A 88 -20.12 4.21 -27.02
C PRO A 88 -18.67 3.84 -26.69
N ILE A 89 -17.73 4.02 -27.63
CA ILE A 89 -16.30 3.81 -27.38
C ILE A 89 -15.75 4.82 -26.38
N LEU A 90 -16.08 6.11 -26.52
CA LEU A 90 -15.64 7.14 -25.58
C LEU A 90 -16.21 6.92 -24.17
N ILE A 91 -17.49 6.54 -24.09
CA ILE A 91 -18.16 6.21 -22.83
C ILE A 91 -17.52 4.98 -22.19
N TYR A 92 -17.27 3.93 -22.97
CA TYR A 92 -16.56 2.74 -22.51
C TYR A 92 -15.16 3.07 -21.98
N LEU A 93 -14.39 3.90 -22.70
CA LEU A 93 -13.05 4.31 -22.27
C LEU A 93 -13.10 5.11 -20.97
N GLY A 94 -14.07 6.03 -20.83
CA GLY A 94 -14.31 6.77 -19.60
C GLY A 94 -14.61 5.84 -18.42
N TYR A 95 -15.47 4.84 -18.62
CA TYR A 95 -15.79 3.85 -17.59
C TYR A 95 -14.60 2.96 -17.24
N TYR A 96 -13.82 2.52 -18.23
CA TYR A 96 -12.61 1.75 -18.00
C TYR A 96 -11.61 2.51 -17.12
N ILE A 97 -11.37 3.80 -17.42
CA ILE A 97 -10.49 4.66 -16.62
C ILE A 97 -11.02 4.85 -15.20
N TYR A 98 -12.32 5.17 -15.07
CA TYR A 98 -12.97 5.36 -13.76
C TYR A 98 -12.79 4.14 -12.86
N PHE A 99 -13.07 2.95 -13.41
CA PHE A 99 -13.03 1.72 -12.63
C PHE A 99 -11.62 1.32 -12.21
N ASN A 100 -10.63 1.51 -13.09
CA ASN A 100 -9.23 1.25 -12.76
C ASN A 100 -8.72 2.19 -11.66
N ARG A 101 -9.10 3.47 -11.69
CA ARG A 101 -8.76 4.41 -10.62
C ARG A 101 -9.38 4.00 -9.28
N ARG A 102 -10.67 3.62 -9.29
CA ARG A 102 -11.36 3.12 -8.09
C ARG A 102 -10.70 1.86 -7.53
N LYS A 103 -10.29 0.93 -8.39
CA LYS A 103 -9.57 -0.27 -7.97
C LYS A 103 -8.25 0.08 -7.28
N GLN A 104 -7.47 1.00 -7.84
CA GLN A 104 -6.22 1.45 -7.23
C GLN A 104 -6.45 2.12 -5.88
N SER A 105 -7.45 3.00 -5.76
CA SER A 105 -7.75 3.65 -4.48
C SER A 105 -8.19 2.66 -3.41
N LEU A 106 -8.97 1.63 -3.78
CA LEU A 106 -9.39 0.57 -2.85
C LEU A 106 -8.19 -0.28 -2.39
N LEU A 107 -7.26 -0.61 -3.28
CA LEU A 107 -6.04 -1.34 -2.92
C LEU A 107 -5.20 -0.54 -1.91
N LEU A 108 -4.98 0.75 -2.16
CA LEU A 108 -4.24 1.63 -1.25
C LEU A 108 -4.94 1.80 0.11
N GLN A 109 -6.27 1.91 0.13
CA GLN A 109 -7.03 1.97 1.38
C GLN A 109 -6.91 0.67 2.17
N LYS A 110 -7.01 -0.49 1.49
CA LYS A 110 -6.86 -1.80 2.12
C LYS A 110 -5.48 -1.95 2.75
N GLU A 111 -4.43 -1.56 2.04
CA GLU A 111 -3.05 -1.57 2.54
C GLU A 111 -2.87 -0.67 3.77
N LYS A 112 -3.39 0.57 3.72
CA LYS A 112 -3.38 1.48 4.87
C LYS A 112 -4.14 0.94 6.08
N VAL A 113 -5.29 0.30 5.87
CA VAL A 113 -6.07 -0.32 6.95
C VAL A 113 -5.33 -1.50 7.55
N ILE A 114 -4.69 -2.35 6.73
CA ILE A 114 -3.89 -3.48 7.21
C ILE A 114 -2.70 -2.96 8.03
N SER A 115 -1.91 -2.03 7.49
CA SER A 115 -0.78 -1.42 8.20
C SER A 115 -1.22 -0.73 9.50
N GLY A 116 -2.31 0.04 9.45
CA GLY A 116 -2.89 0.68 10.63
C GLY A 116 -3.38 -0.32 11.68
N ASN A 117 -4.00 -1.42 11.27
CA ASN A 117 -4.43 -2.49 12.17
C ASN A 117 -3.25 -3.23 12.80
N VAL A 118 -2.19 -3.53 12.03
CA VAL A 118 -0.96 -4.16 12.56
C VAL A 118 -0.34 -3.26 13.63
N SER A 119 -0.17 -1.96 13.33
CA SER A 119 0.34 -0.99 14.29
C SER A 119 -0.57 -0.84 15.52
N ALA A 120 -1.89 -0.81 15.33
CA ALA A 120 -2.85 -0.69 16.44
C ALA A 120 -2.91 -1.94 17.33
N GLN A 121 -2.80 -3.15 16.76
CA GLN A 121 -2.73 -4.39 17.52
C GLN A 121 -1.44 -4.47 18.35
N PHE A 122 -0.30 -4.05 17.77
CA PHE A 122 0.95 -3.97 18.51
C PHE A 122 0.91 -2.91 19.60
N GLU A 123 0.40 -1.71 19.31
CA GLU A 123 0.19 -0.68 20.33
C GLU A 123 -0.77 -1.15 21.42
N SER A 124 -1.82 -1.88 21.07
CA SER A 124 -2.70 -2.50 22.07
C SER A 124 -1.96 -3.55 22.91
N LEU A 125 -1.09 -4.37 22.31
CA LEU A 125 -0.26 -5.35 23.02
C LEU A 125 0.76 -4.68 23.93
N LYS A 126 1.32 -3.55 23.50
CA LYS A 126 2.20 -2.68 24.29
C LYS A 126 1.48 -2.01 25.46
N ASN A 127 0.21 -1.65 25.26
CA ASN A 127 -0.64 -0.98 26.26
C ASN A 127 -1.32 -1.97 27.22
N GLN A 128 -1.42 -3.25 26.87
CA GLN A 128 -1.86 -4.29 27.79
C GLN A 128 -0.63 -4.83 28.52
N LEU A 129 -0.43 -4.37 29.76
CA LEU A 129 0.39 -5.13 30.69
C LEU A 129 -0.19 -6.55 30.73
N ASP A 130 0.59 -7.59 30.38
CA ASP A 130 0.08 -8.97 30.40
C ASP A 130 -0.44 -9.24 31.83
N PRO A 131 -1.79 -9.31 32.01
CA PRO A 131 -2.35 -9.47 33.35
C PRO A 131 -1.90 -10.80 33.95
N HIS A 132 -1.71 -11.81 33.11
CA HIS A 132 -1.26 -13.12 33.53
C HIS A 132 0.20 -13.11 33.98
N PHE A 133 1.09 -12.36 33.31
CA PHE A 133 2.45 -12.13 33.80
C PHE A 133 2.44 -11.42 35.14
N LEU A 134 1.62 -10.37 35.30
CA LEU A 134 1.50 -9.62 36.56
C LEU A 134 1.02 -10.52 37.70
N PHE A 135 -0.10 -11.21 37.52
CA PHE A 135 -0.66 -12.10 38.56
C PHE A 135 0.30 -13.22 38.94
N ASN A 136 0.97 -13.84 37.96
CA ASN A 136 1.98 -14.86 38.26
C ASN A 136 3.18 -14.29 39.02
N SER A 137 3.63 -13.08 38.65
CA SER A 137 4.74 -12.43 39.34
C SER A 137 4.37 -12.08 40.79
N LEU A 138 3.13 -11.67 41.05
CA LEU A 138 2.64 -11.42 42.41
C LEU A 138 2.55 -12.70 43.24
N ASN A 139 2.16 -13.84 42.64
CA ASN A 139 2.12 -15.13 43.34
C ASN A 139 3.53 -15.59 43.73
N VAL A 140 4.51 -15.48 42.84
CA VAL A 140 5.92 -15.78 43.13
C VAL A 140 6.44 -14.85 44.23
N LEU A 141 6.15 -13.55 44.13
CA LEU A 141 6.53 -12.59 45.17
C LEU A 141 5.92 -12.97 46.53
N SER A 142 4.65 -13.35 46.58
CA SER A 142 3.99 -13.76 47.82
C SER A 142 4.68 -14.98 48.45
N ALA A 143 5.10 -15.96 47.66
CA ALA A 143 5.85 -17.12 48.15
C ALA A 143 7.25 -16.72 48.65
N LEU A 144 7.96 -15.87 47.89
CA LEU A 144 9.30 -15.39 48.27
C LEU A 144 9.28 -14.55 49.54
N ILE A 145 8.20 -13.80 49.83
CA ILE A 145 8.09 -13.02 51.08
C ILE A 145 8.17 -13.93 52.31
N GLU A 146 7.60 -15.14 52.23
CA GLU A 146 7.62 -16.12 53.32
C GLU A 146 8.93 -16.92 53.35
N GLU A 147 9.45 -17.32 52.18
CA GLU A 147 10.61 -18.20 52.08
C GLU A 147 11.96 -17.47 52.17
N ASN A 148 12.11 -16.35 51.45
CA ASN A 148 13.35 -15.56 51.37
C ASN A 148 13.06 -14.07 51.16
N PRO A 149 12.88 -13.28 52.24
CA PRO A 149 12.52 -11.86 52.16
C PRO A 149 13.50 -11.00 51.36
N ASN A 150 14.79 -11.34 51.37
CA ASN A 150 15.81 -10.61 50.60
C ASN A 150 15.59 -10.81 49.10
N GLN A 151 15.34 -12.06 48.67
CA GLN A 151 15.03 -12.38 47.28
C GLN A 151 13.69 -11.78 46.85
N ALA A 152 12.70 -11.69 47.74
CA ALA A 152 11.44 -10.98 47.48
C ALA A 152 11.66 -9.48 47.19
N GLN A 153 12.59 -8.85 47.92
CA GLN A 153 12.96 -7.45 47.69
C GLN A 153 13.62 -7.26 46.31
N GLU A 154 14.57 -8.13 45.95
CA GLU A 154 15.21 -8.13 44.63
C GLU A 154 14.21 -8.40 43.49
N PHE A 155 13.28 -9.34 43.70
CA PHE A 155 12.19 -9.64 42.78
C PHE A 155 11.31 -8.41 42.53
N THR A 156 10.90 -7.72 43.60
CA THR A 156 10.07 -6.50 43.52
C THR A 156 10.79 -5.39 42.76
N GLN A 157 12.08 -5.18 43.02
CA GLN A 157 12.88 -4.17 42.31
C GLN A 157 13.01 -4.50 40.82
N SER A 158 13.27 -5.77 40.49
CA SER A 158 13.39 -6.24 39.10
C SER A 158 12.07 -6.09 38.36
N LEU A 159 10.95 -6.44 39.00
CA LEU A 159 9.60 -6.26 38.47
C LEU A 159 9.33 -4.78 38.17
N SER A 160 9.66 -3.88 39.11
CA SER A 160 9.50 -2.43 38.92
C SER A 160 10.33 -1.89 37.75
N LYS A 161 11.59 -2.34 37.60
CA LYS A 161 12.45 -1.97 36.48
C LYS A 161 11.86 -2.40 35.14
N ILE A 162 11.31 -3.62 35.07
CA ILE A 162 10.68 -4.13 33.84
C ILE A 162 9.49 -3.27 33.44
N TYR A 163 8.58 -2.99 34.37
CA TYR A 163 7.41 -2.15 34.08
C TYR A 163 7.78 -0.73 33.68
N ARG A 164 8.77 -0.12 34.35
CA ARG A 164 9.26 1.21 33.98
C ARG A 164 9.82 1.23 32.58
N TYR A 165 10.63 0.24 32.21
CA TYR A 165 11.16 0.13 30.86
C TYR A 165 10.06 -0.02 29.81
N ILE A 166 9.07 -0.90 30.02
CA ILE A 166 7.93 -1.08 29.09
C ILE A 166 7.21 0.26 28.86
N LEU A 167 7.00 1.04 29.92
CA LEU A 167 6.38 2.36 29.84
C LEU A 167 7.28 3.40 29.14
N ASP A 168 8.59 3.39 29.39
CA ASP A 168 9.55 4.33 28.80
C ASP A 168 9.75 4.08 27.30
N GLN A 169 9.66 2.83 26.84
CA GLN A 169 9.75 2.50 25.41
C GLN A 169 8.41 2.73 24.66
N LYS A 170 7.38 3.27 25.32
CA LYS A 170 6.03 3.46 24.75
C LYS A 170 6.01 4.29 23.47
N ASN A 171 6.90 5.26 23.30
CA ASN A 171 6.89 6.14 22.11
C ASN A 171 8.14 5.99 21.23
N LYS A 172 8.94 4.94 21.44
CA LYS A 172 10.12 4.69 20.61
C LYS A 172 9.80 3.68 19.50
N ASP A 173 10.19 4.03 18.29
CA ASP A 173 10.07 3.13 17.13
C ASP A 173 11.22 2.11 17.10
N LEU A 174 12.43 2.57 17.44
CA LEU A 174 13.67 1.80 17.49
C LEU A 174 14.47 2.15 18.75
N ILE A 175 15.20 1.18 19.25
CA ILE A 175 16.12 1.32 20.40
C ILE A 175 17.44 0.65 20.10
N SER A 176 18.48 0.97 20.88
CA SER A 176 19.78 0.30 20.70
C SER A 176 19.69 -1.18 21.06
N ILE A 177 20.52 -2.00 20.41
CA ILE A 177 20.64 -3.41 20.79
C ILE A 177 21.11 -3.53 22.25
N GLU A 178 22.01 -2.65 22.69
CA GLU A 178 22.48 -2.59 24.07
C GLU A 178 21.31 -2.41 25.06
N GLU A 179 20.45 -1.40 24.84
CA GLU A 179 19.24 -1.19 25.67
C GLU A 179 18.32 -2.41 25.69
N GLU A 180 18.08 -3.05 24.52
CA GLU A 180 17.18 -4.21 24.43
C GLU A 180 17.78 -5.47 25.08
N VAL A 181 19.09 -5.68 24.95
CA VAL A 181 19.82 -6.80 25.57
C VAL A 181 19.90 -6.63 27.09
N ASP A 182 20.16 -5.42 27.59
CA ASP A 182 20.17 -5.13 29.03
C ASP A 182 18.79 -5.31 29.66
N PHE A 183 17.74 -4.91 28.94
CA PHE A 183 16.38 -5.19 29.34
C PHE A 183 16.09 -6.70 29.37
N ALA A 184 16.47 -7.43 28.30
CA ALA A 184 16.32 -8.88 28.24
C ALA A 184 17.07 -9.58 29.38
N ARG A 185 18.25 -9.10 29.77
CA ARG A 185 19.02 -9.61 30.93
C ARG A 185 18.24 -9.43 32.23
N THR A 186 17.71 -8.23 32.46
CA THR A 186 16.88 -7.95 33.63
C THR A 186 15.63 -8.83 33.66
N TYR A 187 15.00 -9.03 32.50
CA TYR A 187 13.84 -9.89 32.35
C TYR A 187 14.16 -11.37 32.66
N MET A 188 15.30 -11.87 32.17
CA MET A 188 15.72 -13.25 32.41
C MET A 188 16.10 -13.52 33.86
N VAL A 189 16.70 -12.55 34.57
CA VAL A 189 16.93 -12.67 36.02
C VAL A 189 15.61 -12.87 36.78
N LEU A 190 14.55 -12.14 36.38
CA LEU A 190 13.24 -12.33 36.98
C LEU A 190 12.65 -13.72 36.67
N LEU A 191 12.85 -14.24 35.46
CA LEU A 191 12.44 -15.60 35.11
C LEU A 191 13.25 -16.67 35.87
N GLN A 192 14.55 -16.48 36.09
CA GLN A 192 15.37 -17.39 36.89
C GLN A 192 14.90 -17.47 38.34
N MET A 193 14.46 -16.37 38.96
CA MET A 193 13.87 -16.42 40.29
C MET A 193 12.57 -17.26 40.35
N ARG A 194 11.92 -17.50 39.20
CA ARG A 194 10.70 -18.32 39.10
C ARG A 194 10.96 -19.77 38.69
N PHE A 195 11.92 -20.00 37.81
CA PHE A 195 12.19 -21.32 37.22
C PHE A 195 13.50 -21.96 37.70
N GLU A 196 14.24 -21.25 38.57
CA GLU A 196 15.50 -21.68 39.17
C GLU A 196 16.48 -22.19 38.10
N ASP A 197 17.09 -23.35 38.33
CA ASP A 197 18.07 -23.98 37.44
C ASP A 197 17.44 -24.54 36.15
N SER A 198 16.13 -24.42 35.94
CA SER A 198 15.46 -24.95 34.75
C SER A 198 15.65 -24.08 33.51
N VAL A 199 16.22 -22.88 33.65
CA VAL A 199 16.46 -21.94 32.55
C VAL A 199 17.83 -21.27 32.68
N THR A 200 18.67 -21.45 31.67
CA THR A 200 19.97 -20.81 31.55
C THR A 200 20.01 -19.90 30.33
N PHE A 201 20.87 -18.88 30.38
CA PHE A 201 21.00 -17.94 29.29
C PHE A 201 22.44 -17.47 29.10
N ASP A 202 22.79 -17.23 27.84
CA ASP A 202 24.03 -16.62 27.41
C ASP A 202 23.72 -15.34 26.64
N PHE A 203 24.21 -14.22 27.16
CA PHE A 203 24.13 -12.91 26.52
C PHE A 203 25.47 -12.54 25.88
N PRO A 204 25.47 -11.75 24.80
CA PRO A 204 26.71 -11.23 24.25
C PRO A 204 27.40 -10.34 25.31
N THR A 205 28.72 -10.47 25.41
CA THR A 205 29.53 -9.73 26.39
C THR A 205 29.70 -8.27 25.98
N GLU A 206 29.73 -8.00 24.68
CA GLU A 206 29.83 -6.67 24.09
C GLU A 206 29.01 -6.64 22.79
N ILE A 207 28.29 -5.54 22.58
CA ILE A 207 27.60 -5.26 21.31
C ILE A 207 28.60 -4.58 20.39
N LYS A 208 28.84 -5.17 19.21
CA LYS A 208 29.91 -4.73 18.29
C LYS A 208 29.67 -3.33 17.75
N ASN A 209 28.41 -2.96 17.53
CA ASN A 209 28.04 -1.68 16.94
C ASN A 209 27.04 -0.90 17.83
N LYS A 210 27.48 0.22 18.38
CA LYS A 210 26.63 1.11 19.23
C LYS A 210 25.51 1.82 18.46
N GLU A 211 25.62 1.93 17.14
CA GLU A 211 24.57 2.50 16.28
C GLU A 211 23.51 1.47 15.87
N ALA A 212 23.73 0.19 16.20
CA ALA A 212 22.80 -0.88 15.88
C ALA A 212 21.50 -0.72 16.66
N ARG A 213 20.39 -0.76 15.93
CA ARG A 213 19.04 -0.63 16.47
C ARG A 213 18.19 -1.86 16.17
N VAL A 214 17.20 -2.09 17.03
CA VAL A 214 16.18 -3.13 16.90
C VAL A 214 14.82 -2.59 17.35
N LEU A 215 13.76 -3.33 17.03
CA LEU A 215 12.43 -3.03 17.56
C LEU A 215 12.41 -3.20 19.09
N PRO A 216 11.84 -2.26 19.85
CA PRO A 216 11.70 -2.39 21.29
C PRO A 216 10.80 -3.57 21.66
N LEU A 217 11.13 -4.24 22.77
CA LEU A 217 10.40 -5.39 23.34
C LEU A 217 10.39 -6.64 22.45
N ALA A 218 11.16 -6.67 21.36
CA ALA A 218 11.25 -7.83 20.48
C ALA A 218 11.91 -9.01 21.20
N LEU A 219 12.99 -8.80 21.96
CA LEU A 219 13.65 -9.87 22.71
C LEU A 219 12.73 -10.43 23.79
N GLN A 220 12.02 -9.57 24.53
CA GLN A 220 11.07 -10.01 25.55
C GLN A 220 10.02 -10.96 24.98
N LEU A 221 9.38 -10.59 23.87
CA LEU A 221 8.37 -11.42 23.21
C LEU A 221 8.94 -12.78 22.76
N LEU A 222 10.19 -12.80 22.29
CA LEU A 222 10.87 -14.05 21.93
C LEU A 222 11.17 -14.91 23.16
N LEU A 223 11.68 -14.32 24.25
CA LEU A 223 11.95 -15.03 25.50
C LEU A 223 10.67 -15.61 26.11
N GLU A 224 9.57 -14.86 26.08
CA GLU A 224 8.24 -15.35 26.50
C GLU A 224 7.79 -16.55 25.65
N ASN A 225 8.01 -16.50 24.34
CA ASN A 225 7.69 -17.62 23.45
C ASN A 225 8.51 -18.87 23.80
N VAL A 226 9.81 -18.71 24.11
CA VAL A 226 10.66 -19.83 24.51
C VAL A 226 10.09 -20.52 25.75
N ILE A 227 9.80 -19.77 26.82
CA ILE A 227 9.30 -20.34 28.07
C ILE A 227 7.90 -20.95 27.91
N LYS A 228 7.03 -20.33 27.11
CA LYS A 228 5.65 -20.77 26.93
C LYS A 228 5.53 -22.09 26.16
N HIS A 229 6.37 -22.29 25.14
CA HIS A 229 6.26 -23.39 24.19
C HIS A 229 7.17 -24.59 24.50
N ASN A 230 8.04 -24.46 25.50
CA ASN A 230 8.93 -25.52 25.92
C ASN A 230 8.57 -26.05 27.32
N LYS A 231 8.96 -27.29 27.60
CA LYS A 231 8.98 -27.85 28.95
C LYS A 231 10.25 -27.36 29.63
N THR A 232 10.14 -27.01 30.91
CA THR A 232 11.27 -26.59 31.76
C THR A 232 11.38 -27.56 32.93
N SER A 233 12.55 -28.13 33.17
CA SER A 233 12.84 -28.90 34.39
C SER A 233 14.32 -28.83 34.72
N SER A 234 14.70 -28.97 35.99
CA SER A 234 16.12 -28.97 36.39
C SER A 234 16.92 -30.12 35.77
N LEU A 235 16.27 -31.23 35.40
CA LEU A 235 16.89 -32.36 34.69
C LEU A 235 17.14 -32.08 33.20
N HIS A 236 16.36 -31.18 32.61
CA HIS A 236 16.44 -30.81 31.19
C HIS A 236 16.25 -29.29 31.08
N PRO A 237 17.27 -28.49 31.42
CA PRO A 237 17.14 -27.03 31.40
C PRO A 237 16.98 -26.50 29.97
N ILE A 238 16.25 -25.40 29.84
CA ILE A 238 16.21 -24.64 28.60
C ILE A 238 17.42 -23.71 28.59
N HIS A 239 18.23 -23.83 27.55
CA HIS A 239 19.35 -22.95 27.29
C HIS A 239 18.96 -21.95 26.21
N ILE A 240 19.10 -20.65 26.50
CA ILE A 240 18.85 -19.56 25.56
C ILE A 240 20.16 -18.85 25.24
N ALA A 241 20.52 -18.73 23.97
CA ALA A 241 21.69 -17.98 23.53
C ALA A 241 21.24 -16.78 22.69
N ILE A 242 21.75 -15.60 23.01
CA ILE A 242 21.57 -14.40 22.21
C ILE A 242 22.93 -14.02 21.62
N VAL A 243 23.00 -13.93 20.29
CA VAL A 243 24.25 -13.70 19.57
C VAL A 243 24.06 -12.64 18.50
N GLU A 244 25.01 -11.73 18.41
CA GLU A 244 25.11 -10.78 17.30
C GLU A 244 25.99 -11.38 16.19
N GLU A 245 25.36 -11.76 15.08
CA GLU A 245 26.04 -12.33 13.91
C GLU A 245 25.68 -11.57 12.64
N GLN A 246 26.70 -11.05 11.96
CA GLN A 246 26.57 -10.25 10.73
C GLN A 246 25.61 -9.06 10.93
N ASP A 247 24.46 -9.08 10.25
CA ASP A 247 23.42 -8.05 10.29
C ASP A 247 22.18 -8.52 11.06
N TYR A 248 22.31 -9.55 11.90
CA TYR A 248 21.20 -10.14 12.64
C TYR A 248 21.50 -10.27 14.13
N LEU A 249 20.49 -9.98 14.93
CA LEU A 249 20.43 -10.38 16.32
C LEU A 249 19.72 -11.73 16.39
N ILE A 250 20.46 -12.76 16.76
CA ILE A 250 20.01 -14.15 16.75
C ILE A 250 19.65 -14.57 18.17
N ILE A 251 18.47 -15.17 18.31
CA ILE A 251 18.00 -15.78 19.54
C ILE A 251 17.80 -17.26 19.26
N GLU A 252 18.53 -18.10 19.98
CA GLU A 252 18.50 -19.56 19.84
C GLU A 252 18.13 -20.22 21.17
N ASN A 253 17.29 -21.25 21.13
CA ASN A 253 17.07 -22.12 22.30
C ASN A 253 17.07 -23.60 21.91
N ASN A 254 17.46 -24.47 22.86
CA ASN A 254 17.24 -25.90 22.72
C ASN A 254 15.74 -26.22 22.75
N LEU A 255 15.30 -27.12 21.88
CA LEU A 255 13.89 -27.40 21.65
C LEU A 255 13.39 -28.51 22.59
N GLN A 256 12.43 -28.17 23.44
CA GLN A 256 11.76 -29.09 24.37
C GLN A 256 10.25 -28.95 24.27
N LYS A 257 9.66 -29.26 23.10
CA LYS A 257 8.26 -28.99 22.78
C LYS A 257 7.28 -29.41 23.89
N LYS A 258 6.49 -28.43 24.34
CA LYS A 258 5.30 -28.67 25.14
C LYS A 258 4.15 -29.13 24.23
N GLN A 259 3.44 -30.18 24.61
CA GLN A 259 2.19 -30.57 23.97
C GLN A 259 1.13 -29.52 24.33
N VAL A 260 0.93 -28.51 23.49
CA VAL A 260 -0.06 -27.45 23.73
C VAL A 260 -1.28 -27.72 22.84
N TYR A 261 -2.45 -27.89 23.45
CA TYR A 261 -3.74 -28.11 22.76
C TYR A 261 -4.35 -26.82 22.17
N ASP A 262 -3.72 -25.66 22.34
CA ASP A 262 -4.22 -24.37 21.84
C ASP A 262 -3.74 -24.15 20.40
N ASN A 263 -4.68 -24.19 19.44
CA ASN A 263 -4.44 -24.05 18.00
C ASN A 263 -3.96 -22.65 17.56
N ARG A 264 -3.77 -21.72 18.49
CA ARG A 264 -3.26 -20.37 18.23
C ARG A 264 -1.73 -20.37 18.11
N LYS A 265 -1.21 -21.02 17.06
CA LYS A 265 0.18 -20.92 16.66
C LYS A 265 0.48 -19.51 16.13
N GLY A 266 1.52 -18.86 16.66
CA GLY A 266 2.29 -17.87 15.90
C GLY A 266 1.89 -16.39 15.99
N ILE A 267 0.88 -15.97 16.76
CA ILE A 267 0.47 -14.55 16.83
C ILE A 267 1.65 -13.65 17.25
N GLY A 268 2.44 -14.06 18.25
CA GLY A 268 3.58 -13.26 18.73
C GLY A 268 4.71 -13.11 17.71
N LEU A 269 5.09 -14.19 17.03
CA LEU A 269 6.16 -14.17 16.01
C LEU A 269 5.72 -13.44 14.74
N GLN A 270 4.46 -13.64 14.32
CA GLN A 270 3.88 -12.93 13.19
C GLN A 270 3.85 -11.42 13.44
N ASN A 271 3.47 -10.99 14.66
CA ASN A 271 3.46 -9.57 15.02
C ASN A 271 4.86 -8.94 14.94
N ILE A 272 5.91 -9.67 15.34
CA ILE A 272 7.30 -9.19 15.22
C ILE A 272 7.67 -9.07 13.74
N ALA A 273 7.41 -10.10 12.93
CA ALA A 273 7.72 -10.13 11.50
C ALA A 273 7.00 -9.01 10.74
N ASP A 274 5.71 -8.82 10.99
CA ASP A 274 4.89 -7.78 10.36
C ASP A 274 5.43 -6.37 10.67
N ARG A 275 5.91 -6.13 11.90
CA ARG A 275 6.47 -4.84 12.31
C ARG A 275 7.82 -4.57 11.66
N TYR A 276 8.69 -5.58 11.54
CA TYR A 276 9.93 -5.45 10.79
C TYR A 276 9.67 -5.14 9.31
N ALA A 277 8.65 -5.77 8.70
CA ALA A 277 8.27 -5.52 7.32
C ALA A 277 7.77 -4.09 7.05
N LEU A 278 7.36 -3.34 8.08
CA LEU A 278 7.01 -1.91 7.95
C LEU A 278 8.24 -0.99 7.93
N LEU A 279 9.41 -1.47 8.36
CA LEU A 279 10.61 -0.66 8.55
C LEU A 279 11.77 -1.03 7.62
N THR A 280 11.83 -2.26 7.13
CA THR A 280 12.89 -2.72 6.22
C THR A 280 12.37 -3.82 5.30
N SER A 281 13.02 -3.97 4.14
CA SER A 281 12.79 -5.10 3.24
C SER A 281 13.43 -6.40 3.75
N ARG A 282 14.31 -6.33 4.76
CA ARG A 282 14.95 -7.51 5.36
C ARG A 282 13.97 -8.26 6.25
N GLN A 283 13.86 -9.57 6.02
CA GLN A 283 12.88 -10.41 6.70
C GLN A 283 13.40 -10.95 8.03
N VAL A 284 12.49 -11.12 9.00
CA VAL A 284 12.72 -11.94 10.20
C VAL A 284 12.75 -13.40 9.78
N ILE A 285 13.82 -14.10 10.13
CA ILE A 285 14.02 -15.52 9.76
C ILE A 285 13.70 -16.37 10.99
N ILE A 286 12.87 -17.38 10.80
CA ILE A 286 12.48 -18.34 11.85
C ILE A 286 12.88 -19.73 11.36
N ASP A 287 13.84 -20.34 12.02
CA ASP A 287 14.37 -21.66 11.71
C ASP A 287 14.08 -22.61 12.88
N GLU A 288 13.47 -23.77 12.57
CA GLU A 288 13.19 -24.82 13.54
C GLU A 288 13.87 -26.12 13.07
N SER A 289 14.74 -26.65 13.92
CA SER A 289 15.39 -27.96 13.73
C SER A 289 14.87 -28.97 14.78
N GLU A 290 15.34 -30.21 14.72
CA GLU A 290 14.94 -31.22 15.72
C GLU A 290 15.43 -30.88 17.13
N GLU A 291 16.56 -30.20 17.26
CA GLU A 291 17.22 -29.92 18.55
C GLU A 291 17.14 -28.45 18.98
N LYS A 292 16.94 -27.53 18.04
CA LYS A 292 17.05 -26.08 18.28
C LYS A 292 15.96 -25.29 17.56
N PHE A 293 15.54 -24.19 18.17
CA PHE A 293 14.68 -23.18 17.59
C PHE A 293 15.42 -21.84 17.54
N THR A 294 15.45 -21.20 16.37
CA THR A 294 16.24 -19.99 16.12
C THR A 294 15.38 -18.91 15.48
N VAL A 295 15.47 -17.69 16.00
CA VAL A 295 14.86 -16.50 15.40
C VAL A 295 15.95 -15.46 15.14
N LYS A 296 16.02 -14.95 13.91
CA LYS A 296 17.00 -13.94 13.49
C LYS A 296 16.28 -12.63 13.20
N LEU A 297 16.56 -11.61 14.00
CA LEU A 297 16.02 -10.26 13.87
C LEU A 297 16.99 -9.37 13.08
N PRO A 298 16.57 -8.71 11.99
CA PRO A 298 17.44 -7.79 11.26
C PRO A 298 17.91 -6.63 12.14
N ILE A 299 19.22 -6.40 12.18
CA ILE A 299 19.83 -5.23 12.83
C ILE A 299 19.65 -4.03 11.92
N LEU A 300 19.03 -2.98 12.43
CA LEU A 300 18.77 -1.74 11.72
C LEU A 300 19.84 -0.72 12.10
N ILE A 301 20.67 -0.28 11.15
CA ILE A 301 21.59 0.85 11.37
C ILE A 301 20.90 2.10 10.85
N LYS A 302 20.89 3.20 11.61
CA LYS A 302 20.24 4.47 11.20
C LYS A 302 20.70 4.93 9.81
N LYS A 303 22.00 4.73 9.50
CA LYS A 303 22.59 4.97 8.19
C LYS A 303 22.09 4.02 7.10
N ASN A 304 21.98 2.71 7.37
CA ASN A 304 21.47 1.73 6.38
C ASN A 304 19.97 1.90 6.11
N TYR A 305 19.17 2.19 7.13
CA TYR A 305 17.76 2.56 6.96
C TYR A 305 17.62 3.81 6.08
N THR A 306 18.45 4.83 6.34
CA THR A 306 18.46 6.06 5.53
C THR A 306 18.97 5.78 4.10
N MET A 307 19.96 4.89 3.93
CA MET A 307 20.50 4.50 2.62
C MET A 307 19.54 3.60 1.84
N GLU A 308 18.77 2.70 2.48
CA GLU A 308 17.69 1.92 1.87
C GLU A 308 16.59 2.88 1.36
N LEU A 309 16.18 3.85 2.18
CA LEU A 309 15.30 4.95 1.74
C LEU A 309 15.89 5.78 0.58
N ILE A 310 17.19 6.06 0.60
CA ILE A 310 17.86 6.78 -0.50
C ILE A 310 17.89 5.93 -1.77
N ASN A 311 18.15 4.64 -1.67
CA ASN A 311 18.23 3.73 -2.81
C ASN A 311 16.84 3.51 -3.44
N GLU A 312 15.79 3.36 -2.63
CA GLU A 312 14.40 3.35 -3.11
C GLU A 312 14.05 4.68 -3.81
N ASN A 313 14.56 5.80 -3.31
CA ASN A 313 14.41 7.10 -3.96
C ASN A 313 15.16 7.19 -5.30
N ASP A 314 16.35 6.59 -5.42
CA ASP A 314 17.09 6.52 -6.68
C ASP A 314 16.37 5.63 -7.71
N GLU A 315 15.75 4.54 -7.27
CA GLU A 315 14.88 3.71 -8.11
C GLU A 315 13.63 4.49 -8.55
N LEU A 316 13.03 5.29 -7.67
CA LEU A 316 11.93 6.19 -8.00
C LEU A 316 12.35 7.26 -9.02
N LEU A 317 13.56 7.83 -8.88
CA LEU A 317 14.14 8.79 -9.83
C LEU A 317 14.37 8.14 -11.19
N PHE A 318 14.88 6.91 -11.23
CA PHE A 318 15.01 6.13 -12.45
C PHE A 318 13.66 5.85 -13.13
N ILE A 319 12.64 5.46 -12.36
CA ILE A 319 11.28 5.25 -12.86
C ILE A 319 10.69 6.55 -13.43
N LYS A 320 10.93 7.69 -12.78
CA LYS A 320 10.51 9.01 -13.28
C LYS A 320 11.22 9.38 -14.57
N ALA A 321 12.54 9.19 -14.65
CA ALA A 321 13.30 9.41 -15.87
C ALA A 321 12.78 8.56 -17.03
N LYS A 322 12.49 7.28 -16.79
CA LYS A 322 11.91 6.37 -17.78
C LYS A 322 10.53 6.83 -18.27
N LYS A 323 9.64 7.22 -17.35
CA LYS A 323 8.32 7.78 -17.70
C LYS A 323 8.44 9.05 -18.54
N ARG A 324 9.44 9.90 -18.25
CA ARG A 324 9.71 11.11 -19.03
C ARG A 324 10.17 10.79 -20.45
N VAL A 325 11.07 9.82 -20.60
CA VAL A 325 11.50 9.32 -21.92
C VAL A 325 10.32 8.76 -22.71
N GLU A 326 9.43 8.00 -22.08
CA GLU A 326 8.20 7.52 -22.73
C GLU A 326 7.26 8.64 -23.16
N ALA A 327 7.09 9.68 -22.33
CA ALA A 327 6.28 10.84 -22.65
C ALA A 327 6.84 11.62 -23.85
N ILE A 328 8.15 11.83 -23.90
CA ILE A 328 8.86 12.45 -25.04
C ILE A 328 8.66 11.62 -26.31
N LYS A 329 8.83 10.29 -26.23
CA LYS A 329 8.62 9.39 -27.37
C LYS A 329 7.18 9.47 -27.91
N LYS A 330 6.19 9.46 -27.02
CA LYS A 330 4.78 9.63 -27.40
C LYS A 330 4.50 10.99 -28.03
N PHE A 331 5.08 12.07 -27.49
CA PHE A 331 4.95 13.41 -28.06
C PHE A 331 5.45 13.45 -29.50
N TYR A 332 6.68 12.98 -29.78
CA TYR A 332 7.21 12.98 -31.14
C TYR A 332 6.43 12.07 -32.10
N SER A 333 5.94 10.92 -31.61
CA SER A 333 5.06 10.06 -32.41
C SER A 333 3.78 10.79 -32.81
N HIS A 334 3.10 11.45 -31.86
CA HIS A 334 1.89 12.19 -32.15
C HIS A 334 2.15 13.42 -33.01
N LEU A 335 3.25 14.16 -32.78
CA LEU A 335 3.64 15.32 -33.58
C LEU A 335 3.89 14.91 -35.04
N THR A 336 4.56 13.79 -35.26
CA THR A 336 4.84 13.27 -36.61
C THR A 336 3.54 12.92 -37.33
N SER A 337 2.64 12.18 -36.68
CA SER A 337 1.32 11.86 -37.25
C SER A 337 0.49 13.12 -37.50
N TYR A 338 0.53 14.10 -36.59
CA TYR A 338 -0.16 15.37 -36.74
C TYR A 338 0.30 16.14 -37.97
N LEU A 339 1.62 16.26 -38.18
CA LEU A 339 2.18 16.92 -39.35
C LEU A 339 1.80 16.16 -40.63
N ALA A 340 2.03 14.85 -40.68
CA ALA A 340 1.75 14.04 -41.87
C ALA A 340 0.27 14.10 -42.29
N VAL A 341 -0.64 13.90 -41.34
CA VAL A 341 -2.09 13.90 -41.62
C VAL A 341 -2.58 15.29 -41.99
N ASN A 342 -2.16 16.35 -41.31
CA ASN A 342 -2.62 17.70 -41.64
C ASN A 342 -2.05 18.21 -42.96
N THR A 343 -0.80 17.87 -43.32
CA THR A 343 -0.28 18.15 -44.65
C THR A 343 -1.12 17.45 -45.73
N PHE A 344 -1.50 16.19 -45.51
CA PHE A 344 -2.37 15.46 -46.44
C PHE A 344 -3.77 16.09 -46.56
N LEU A 345 -4.42 16.43 -45.44
CA LEU A 345 -5.73 17.10 -45.45
C LEU A 345 -5.68 18.48 -46.09
N MET A 346 -4.60 19.24 -45.89
CA MET A 346 -4.38 20.52 -46.55
C MET A 346 -4.33 20.37 -48.08
N VAL A 347 -3.60 19.35 -48.58
CA VAL A 347 -3.54 19.07 -50.03
C VAL A 347 -4.92 18.70 -50.57
N ILE A 348 -5.67 17.84 -49.89
CA ILE A 348 -7.04 17.49 -50.29
C ILE A 348 -7.91 18.74 -50.34
N ASN A 349 -7.93 19.55 -49.29
CA ASN A 349 -8.79 20.72 -49.21
C ASN A 349 -8.49 21.72 -50.33
N LEU A 350 -7.21 22.02 -50.60
CA LEU A 350 -6.81 22.93 -51.66
C LEU A 350 -7.17 22.40 -53.05
N TYR A 351 -7.23 21.08 -53.23
CA TYR A 351 -7.62 20.44 -54.49
C TYR A 351 -9.14 20.40 -54.69
N THR A 352 -9.92 20.13 -53.63
CA THR A 352 -11.37 19.96 -53.74
C THR A 352 -12.16 21.26 -53.61
N GLU A 353 -11.78 22.13 -52.67
CA GLU A 353 -12.54 23.34 -52.35
C GLU A 353 -11.61 24.47 -51.82
N PRO A 354 -10.79 25.10 -52.68
CA PRO A 354 -9.81 26.08 -52.26
C PRO A 354 -10.39 27.38 -51.70
N ALA A 355 -11.67 27.67 -51.95
CA ALA A 355 -12.36 28.85 -51.43
C ALA A 355 -12.66 28.77 -49.92
N PHE A 356 -12.69 27.56 -49.34
CA PHE A 356 -12.97 27.35 -47.92
C PHE A 356 -11.95 26.40 -47.29
N LEU A 357 -11.08 26.94 -46.43
CA LEU A 357 -9.95 26.22 -45.82
C LEU A 357 -10.37 25.38 -44.60
N TRP A 358 -11.23 24.38 -44.81
CA TRP A 358 -11.70 23.50 -43.75
C TRP A 358 -10.59 22.68 -43.07
N PHE A 359 -9.42 22.48 -43.69
CA PHE A 359 -8.30 21.76 -43.05
C PHE A 359 -7.81 22.46 -41.78
N LEU A 360 -8.10 23.75 -41.60
CA LEU A 360 -7.77 24.50 -40.39
C LEU A 360 -8.51 23.96 -39.14
N PHE A 361 -9.73 23.41 -39.29
CA PHE A 361 -10.48 22.86 -38.15
C PHE A 361 -9.78 21.67 -37.47
N PRO A 362 -9.39 20.59 -38.19
CA PRO A 362 -8.60 19.51 -37.59
C PRO A 362 -7.20 19.97 -37.19
N LEU A 363 -6.58 20.91 -37.91
CA LEU A 363 -5.29 21.48 -37.56
C LEU A 363 -5.32 22.12 -36.16
N PHE A 364 -6.26 23.03 -35.90
CA PHE A 364 -6.39 23.66 -34.58
C PHE A 364 -6.88 22.67 -33.52
N GLY A 365 -7.88 21.84 -33.84
CA GLY A 365 -8.45 20.88 -32.90
C GLY A 365 -7.43 19.88 -32.38
N TRP A 366 -6.64 19.26 -33.26
CA TRP A 366 -5.60 18.32 -32.87
C TRP A 366 -4.35 19.02 -32.33
N GLY A 367 -4.10 20.27 -32.74
CA GLY A 367 -2.98 21.09 -32.25
C GLY A 367 -3.02 21.27 -30.73
N ILE A 368 -4.22 21.41 -30.14
CA ILE A 368 -4.41 21.47 -28.68
C ILE A 368 -3.95 20.16 -28.00
N GLY A 369 -4.22 19.01 -28.62
CA GLY A 369 -3.77 17.70 -28.14
C GLY A 369 -2.24 17.55 -28.18
N ILE A 370 -1.60 18.00 -29.26
CA ILE A 370 -0.14 18.03 -29.38
C ILE A 370 0.50 18.94 -28.33
N LEU A 371 -0.06 20.13 -28.11
CA LEU A 371 0.34 21.04 -27.04
C LEU A 371 0.27 20.35 -25.67
N SER A 372 -0.82 19.63 -25.38
CA SER A 372 -0.98 18.86 -24.12
C SER A 372 0.08 17.77 -23.95
N HIS A 373 0.38 17.02 -25.02
CA HIS A 373 1.45 16.02 -24.99
C HIS A 373 2.84 16.65 -24.82
N GLY A 374 3.11 17.79 -25.47
CA GLY A 374 4.35 18.53 -25.32
C GLY A 374 4.55 19.06 -23.90
N MET A 375 3.51 19.65 -23.32
CA MET A 375 3.51 20.12 -21.92
C MET A 375 3.87 19.00 -20.94
N ARG A 376 3.30 17.79 -21.11
CA ARG A 376 3.65 16.62 -20.29
C ARG A 376 5.07 16.11 -20.53
N ALA A 377 5.56 16.13 -21.77
CA ALA A 377 6.91 15.66 -22.09
C ALA A 377 8.00 16.57 -21.49
N TYR A 378 7.73 17.88 -21.44
CA TYR A 378 8.69 18.91 -20.97
C TYR A 378 8.39 19.45 -19.56
N ASN A 379 7.49 18.80 -18.81
CA ASN A 379 7.13 19.14 -17.43
C ASN A 379 6.66 20.59 -17.23
N TYR A 380 5.92 21.11 -18.23
CA TYR A 380 5.31 22.42 -18.17
C TYR A 380 3.85 22.27 -17.78
N SER A 381 3.41 22.95 -16.72
CA SER A 381 2.00 22.98 -16.34
C SER A 381 1.43 24.38 -16.60
N LEU A 382 0.19 24.43 -17.08
CA LEU A 382 -0.45 25.68 -17.50
C LEU A 382 -0.76 26.63 -16.33
N PHE A 383 -0.89 26.09 -15.10
CA PHE A 383 -1.32 26.84 -13.90
C PHE A 383 -0.30 26.80 -12.75
N LEU A 384 0.54 25.77 -12.70
CA LEU A 384 1.62 25.60 -11.72
C LEU A 384 2.94 25.76 -12.48
N GLY A 385 3.80 26.68 -12.07
CA GLY A 385 5.02 27.03 -12.80
C GLY A 385 5.92 25.82 -13.14
N SER A 386 6.81 25.99 -14.11
CA SER A 386 7.77 24.96 -14.52
C SER A 386 8.51 24.39 -13.30
N ASN A 387 8.55 23.07 -13.19
CA ASN A 387 9.18 22.30 -12.09
C ASN A 387 8.40 22.29 -10.76
N TRP A 388 7.11 22.65 -10.72
CA TRP A 388 6.33 22.53 -9.47
C TRP A 388 6.28 21.10 -8.92
N GLU A 389 6.08 20.09 -9.79
CA GLU A 389 6.09 18.68 -9.37
C GLU A 389 7.46 18.25 -8.83
N ASP A 390 8.54 18.71 -9.47
CA ASP A 390 9.91 18.39 -9.05
C ASP A 390 10.23 19.06 -7.70
N LYS A 391 9.82 20.32 -7.52
CA LYS A 391 9.96 21.05 -6.25
C LYS A 391 9.15 20.42 -5.13
N LYS A 392 7.89 20.07 -5.38
CA LYS A 392 7.02 19.45 -4.35
C LYS A 392 7.52 18.07 -3.96
N LEU A 393 8.07 17.32 -4.91
CA LEU A 393 8.74 16.05 -4.62
C LEU A 393 9.99 16.27 -3.74
N GLN A 394 10.87 17.19 -4.12
CA GLN A 394 12.08 17.50 -3.33
C GLN A 394 11.72 17.95 -1.91
N GLU A 395 10.69 18.78 -1.76
CA GLU A 395 10.19 19.23 -0.46
C GLU A 395 9.73 18.06 0.42
N ILE A 396 8.95 17.12 -0.13
CA ILE A 396 8.51 15.91 0.59
C ILE A 396 9.70 15.02 0.96
N LEU A 397 10.64 14.83 0.03
CA LEU A 397 11.86 14.05 0.28
C LEU A 397 12.75 14.68 1.36
N GLU A 398 12.87 16.00 1.36
CA GLU A 398 13.58 16.72 2.40
C GLU A 398 12.85 16.66 3.74
N GLU A 399 11.51 16.73 3.77
CA GLU A 399 10.73 16.54 5.00
C GLU A 399 10.92 15.13 5.57
N GLU A 400 10.93 14.10 4.74
CA GLU A 400 11.21 12.72 5.16
C GLU A 400 12.65 12.56 5.66
N LYS A 401 13.64 13.11 4.95
CA LYS A 401 15.04 13.14 5.42
C LYS A 401 15.22 13.94 6.72
N ARG A 402 14.51 15.06 6.88
CA ARG A 402 14.51 15.83 8.13
C ARG A 402 13.86 15.06 9.26
N ARG A 403 12.77 14.33 8.99
CA ARG A 403 12.15 13.44 9.99
C ARG A 403 13.08 12.30 10.38
N SER A 404 13.90 11.77 9.49
CA SER A 404 14.88 10.73 9.86
C SER A 404 16.09 11.29 10.63
N THR A 405 16.50 12.54 10.38
CA THR A 405 17.63 13.20 11.05
C THR A 405 17.27 13.93 12.34
N LYS A 406 16.02 14.38 12.54
CA LYS A 406 15.59 15.10 13.77
C LYS A 406 15.60 14.25 15.06
N TRP A 407 15.90 12.96 14.96
CA TRP A 407 16.09 12.05 16.09
C TRP A 407 17.57 11.68 16.31
N ASP A 408 18.49 12.49 15.75
CA ASP A 408 19.87 12.64 16.29
C ASP A 408 19.80 13.38 17.63
#